data_AF-A0A7L2I0Q5-F1
#
_entry.id   AF-A0A7L2I0Q5-F1
#
_cell.length_a   1.000
_cell.length_b   1.000
_cell.length_c   1.000
_cell.angle_alpha   90.00
_cell.angle_beta   90.00
_cell.angle_gamma   90.00
#
_symmetry.space_group_name_H-M   'P 1'
#
loop_
_entity.id
_entity.type
_entity.pdbx_description
1 polymer ?
#
loop_
_entity_poly.entity_id
_entity_poly.type
_entity_poly.pdbx_seq_one_letter_code
_entity_poly.pdbx_strand_id
1 'polypeptide(L)'
;EDITITVTDARWVGAWWLGILICASLNFLAGIPFWFLPKSLVKEGETNEPEEMSKKSVVQLQENDKNEAKQTMKGDFIPFLKALLRNRVYMLFICITVLQFSAFNGMVSFMPKYLEQQFGKSASDAIFLIGVYNLPVICVGYFFGGLFMKKFKINIYQAANIAFWVSLLEYLLYFAAYSTVCDTSPVAGLTVSYE
;
A
#
# COMPACT_ATOMS: atom_id res chain seq x y z
N GLU A 1 -14.87 -1.38 45.42
CA GLU A 1 -15.38 -0.31 44.55
C GLU A 1 -15.43 -0.86 43.14
N ASP A 2 -16.62 -1.11 42.61
CA ASP A 2 -16.79 -1.60 41.24
C ASP A 2 -16.55 -0.44 40.28
N ILE A 3 -15.45 -0.53 39.54
CA ILE A 3 -15.08 0.45 38.53
C ILE A 3 -16.00 0.22 37.32
N THR A 4 -17.06 1.01 37.17
CA THR A 4 -17.92 1.00 35.99
C THR A 4 -17.15 1.51 34.77
N ILE A 5 -16.56 0.59 34.02
CA ILE A 5 -15.89 0.88 32.74
C ILE A 5 -16.98 1.13 31.68
N THR A 6 -17.19 2.39 31.34
CA THR A 6 -18.08 2.80 30.24
C THR A 6 -17.38 2.56 28.90
N VAL A 7 -18.14 2.35 27.82
CA VAL A 7 -17.64 2.18 26.44
C VAL A 7 -16.80 3.35 25.91
N THR A 8 -16.80 4.48 26.61
CA THR A 8 -15.99 5.68 26.34
C THR A 8 -14.68 5.74 27.13
N ASP A 9 -14.46 4.83 28.10
CA ASP A 9 -13.23 4.78 28.90
C ASP A 9 -12.10 4.17 28.06
N ALA A 10 -10.92 4.80 28.06
CA ALA A 10 -9.73 4.35 27.34
C ALA A 10 -9.26 2.93 27.74
N ARG A 11 -9.76 2.41 28.88
CA ARG A 11 -9.50 1.05 29.39
C ARG A 11 -10.45 -0.01 28.80
N TRP A 12 -11.49 0.39 28.06
CA TRP A 12 -12.42 -0.53 27.41
C TRP A 12 -11.79 -1.11 26.14
N VAL A 13 -11.34 -2.36 26.19
CA VAL A 13 -10.66 -3.04 25.07
C VAL A 13 -11.65 -3.61 24.03
N GLY A 14 -12.95 -3.67 24.35
CA GLY A 14 -13.99 -4.16 23.45
C GLY A 14 -13.73 -5.55 22.85
N ALA A 15 -14.56 -5.95 21.89
CA ALA A 15 -14.38 -7.21 21.15
C ALA A 15 -13.48 -7.02 19.90
N TRP A 16 -12.25 -6.53 20.09
CA TRP A 16 -11.29 -6.25 19.00
C TRP A 16 -11.04 -7.45 18.05
N TRP A 17 -11.03 -8.66 18.59
CA TRP A 17 -10.91 -9.94 17.88
C TRP A 17 -12.06 -10.26 16.90
N LEU A 18 -13.26 -9.71 17.11
CA LEU A 18 -14.43 -10.02 16.28
C LEU A 18 -14.23 -9.59 14.82
N GLY A 19 -13.58 -8.45 14.60
CA GLY A 19 -13.26 -7.97 13.25
C GLY A 19 -12.35 -8.93 12.48
N ILE A 20 -11.42 -9.59 13.17
CA ILE A 20 -10.50 -10.57 12.55
C ILE A 20 -11.28 -11.79 12.05
N LEU A 21 -12.22 -12.30 12.85
CA LEU A 21 -13.05 -13.45 12.47
C LEU A 21 -13.95 -13.13 11.27
N ILE A 22 -14.55 -11.93 11.26
CA ILE A 22 -15.37 -11.46 10.14
C ILE A 22 -14.52 -11.34 8.87
N CYS A 23 -13.37 -10.65 8.94
CA CYS A 23 -12.46 -10.51 7.80
C CYS A 23 -11.94 -11.86 7.28
N ALA A 24 -11.60 -12.80 8.17
CA ALA A 24 -11.13 -14.13 7.80
C ALA A 24 -12.21 -14.93 7.07
N SER A 25 -13.45 -14.92 7.58
CA SER A 25 -14.57 -15.59 6.93
C SER A 25 -14.89 -14.99 5.55
N LEU A 26 -14.91 -13.66 5.42
CA LEU A 26 -15.12 -12.99 4.13
C LEU A 26 -14.02 -13.31 3.12
N ASN A 27 -12.74 -13.31 3.54
CA ASN A 27 -11.62 -13.71 2.68
C ASN A 27 -11.74 -15.17 2.23
N PHE A 28 -12.13 -16.06 3.13
CA PHE A 28 -12.37 -17.47 2.78
C PHE A 28 -13.48 -17.60 1.73
N LEU A 29 -14.60 -16.89 1.91
CA LEU A 29 -15.69 -16.87 0.93
C LEU A 29 -15.24 -16.30 -0.42
N ALA A 30 -14.44 -15.24 -0.42
CA ALA A 30 -13.89 -14.65 -1.64
C ALA A 30 -12.90 -15.57 -2.38
N GLY A 31 -12.28 -16.51 -1.67
CA GLY A 31 -11.38 -17.54 -2.25
C GLY A 31 -12.12 -18.67 -2.97
N ILE A 32 -13.38 -18.95 -2.62
CA ILE A 32 -14.18 -20.02 -3.24
C ILE A 32 -14.30 -19.86 -4.77
N PRO A 33 -14.61 -18.68 -5.34
CA PRO A 33 -14.63 -18.48 -6.79
C PRO A 33 -13.28 -18.79 -7.47
N PHE A 34 -12.15 -18.58 -6.78
CA PHE A 34 -10.83 -18.86 -7.33
C PHE A 34 -10.55 -20.35 -7.50
N TRP A 35 -11.25 -21.24 -6.79
CA TRP A 35 -11.18 -22.68 -7.04
C TRP A 35 -11.90 -23.13 -8.31
N PHE A 36 -12.83 -22.31 -8.82
CA PHE A 36 -13.51 -22.59 -10.09
C PHE A 36 -12.73 -22.08 -11.31
N LEU A 37 -11.64 -21.33 -11.10
CA LEU A 37 -10.74 -20.94 -12.19
C LEU A 37 -9.93 -22.16 -12.69
N PRO A 38 -9.75 -22.30 -14.02
CA PRO A 38 -8.99 -23.40 -14.59
C PRO A 38 -7.56 -23.41 -14.06
N LYS A 39 -7.06 -24.61 -13.74
CA LYS A 39 -5.71 -24.83 -13.18
C LYS A 39 -4.56 -24.27 -14.02
N SER A 40 -4.81 -23.99 -15.29
CA SER A 40 -3.88 -23.28 -16.16
C SER A 40 -4.66 -22.29 -17.02
N LEU A 41 -4.29 -21.02 -16.93
CA LEU A 41 -4.56 -20.09 -18.01
C LEU A 41 -3.70 -20.51 -19.20
N VAL A 42 -4.28 -20.56 -20.40
CA VAL A 42 -3.50 -20.72 -21.64
C VAL A 42 -2.44 -19.63 -21.63
N LYS A 43 -1.17 -20.01 -21.78
CA LYS A 43 -0.09 -19.03 -21.80
C LYS A 43 -0.37 -18.06 -22.93
N GLU A 44 -0.30 -16.77 -22.63
CA GLU A 44 -0.35 -15.69 -23.63
C GLU A 44 0.68 -16.04 -24.73
N GLY A 45 0.19 -16.52 -25.89
CA GLY A 45 1.01 -17.00 -27.00
C GLY A 45 0.59 -18.34 -27.65
N GLU A 46 -0.25 -19.17 -27.04
CA GLU A 46 -0.74 -20.43 -27.66
C GLU A 46 -2.21 -20.32 -28.10
N THR A 47 -2.48 -19.54 -29.15
CA THR A 47 -3.76 -19.61 -29.87
C THR A 47 -3.64 -20.66 -30.97
N ASN A 48 -4.46 -21.70 -30.88
CA ASN A 48 -4.55 -22.78 -31.86
C ASN A 48 -5.02 -22.27 -33.23
N GLU A 49 -4.11 -22.25 -34.22
CA GLU A 49 -4.47 -22.42 -35.63
C GLU A 49 -4.19 -23.88 -36.04
N PRO A 50 -4.97 -24.47 -36.97
CA PRO A 50 -4.96 -25.91 -37.23
C PRO A 50 -3.62 -26.37 -37.81
N GLU A 51 -3.18 -27.54 -37.35
CA GLU A 51 -1.97 -28.25 -37.77
C GLU A 51 -1.90 -28.46 -39.29
N GLU A 52 -0.72 -28.19 -39.90
CA GLU A 52 -0.04 -29.03 -40.91
C GLU A 52 1.01 -28.21 -41.71
N MET A 53 2.21 -27.94 -41.14
CA MET A 53 3.47 -27.90 -41.93
C MET A 53 4.77 -27.65 -41.14
N SER A 54 4.74 -27.18 -39.88
CA SER A 54 5.94 -26.65 -39.21
C SER A 54 6.43 -27.49 -38.02
N LYS A 55 6.41 -28.83 -38.11
CA LYS A 55 6.77 -29.71 -36.97
C LYS A 55 8.28 -29.95 -36.75
N LYS A 56 9.18 -29.44 -37.61
CA LYS A 56 10.63 -29.71 -37.48
C LYS A 56 11.49 -28.54 -36.98
N SER A 57 11.10 -27.29 -37.20
CA SER A 57 11.87 -26.11 -36.77
C SER A 57 11.47 -25.59 -35.38
N VAL A 58 10.19 -25.74 -35.00
CA VAL A 58 9.64 -25.20 -33.75
C VAL A 58 10.07 -26.01 -32.53
N VAL A 59 10.21 -27.33 -32.66
CA VAL A 59 10.60 -28.21 -31.53
C VAL A 59 12.01 -27.90 -31.03
N GLN A 60 12.96 -27.56 -31.93
CA GLN A 60 14.33 -27.21 -31.53
C GLN A 60 14.44 -25.83 -30.88
N LEU A 61 13.63 -24.84 -31.31
CA LEU A 61 13.59 -23.53 -30.66
C LEU A 61 12.93 -23.59 -29.28
N GLN A 62 11.87 -24.39 -29.12
CA GLN A 62 11.11 -24.45 -27.87
C GLN A 62 11.80 -25.24 -26.75
N GLU A 63 12.70 -26.17 -27.10
CA GLU A 63 13.54 -26.88 -26.12
C GLU A 63 14.70 -26.00 -25.62
N ASN A 64 15.29 -25.17 -26.50
CA ASN A 64 16.26 -24.15 -26.08
C ASN A 64 15.62 -23.07 -25.20
N ASP A 65 14.45 -22.55 -25.55
CA ASP A 65 13.83 -21.44 -24.82
C ASP A 65 13.26 -21.86 -23.44
N LYS A 66 12.81 -23.13 -23.30
CA LYS A 66 12.40 -23.68 -21.99
C LYS A 66 13.58 -23.98 -21.09
N ASN A 67 14.73 -24.35 -21.63
CA ASN A 67 15.96 -24.54 -20.86
C ASN A 67 16.59 -23.19 -20.52
N GLU A 68 16.56 -22.21 -21.43
CA GLU A 68 17.01 -20.85 -21.22
C GLU A 68 16.15 -20.14 -20.17
N ALA A 69 14.83 -20.02 -20.31
CA ALA A 69 13.99 -19.32 -19.32
C ALA A 69 14.04 -19.93 -17.89
N LYS A 70 14.25 -21.25 -17.76
CA LYS A 70 14.47 -21.90 -16.45
C LYS A 70 15.91 -21.74 -15.94
N GLN A 71 16.91 -21.63 -16.82
CA GLN A 71 18.31 -21.32 -16.46
C GLN A 71 18.51 -19.83 -16.14
N THR A 72 17.85 -18.91 -16.84
CA THR A 72 17.94 -17.45 -16.67
C THR A 72 17.41 -17.01 -15.30
N MET A 73 16.36 -17.66 -14.78
CA MET A 73 15.71 -17.22 -13.54
C MET A 73 16.51 -17.53 -12.26
N LYS A 74 17.37 -18.56 -12.25
CA LYS A 74 18.20 -18.91 -11.09
C LYS A 74 19.67 -18.48 -11.23
N GLY A 75 20.22 -18.50 -12.46
CA GLY A 75 21.61 -18.12 -12.73
C GLY A 75 21.81 -16.61 -12.84
N ASP A 76 20.90 -15.92 -13.55
CA ASP A 76 21.09 -14.51 -13.90
C ASP A 76 20.42 -13.53 -12.93
N PHE A 77 19.49 -13.99 -12.08
CA PHE A 77 18.80 -13.13 -11.12
C PHE A 77 19.74 -12.44 -10.14
N ILE A 78 20.74 -13.14 -9.60
CA ILE A 78 21.72 -12.59 -8.66
C ILE A 78 22.59 -11.51 -9.32
N PRO A 79 23.21 -11.73 -10.50
CA PRO A 79 23.97 -10.67 -11.17
C PRO A 79 23.09 -9.49 -11.61
N PHE A 80 21.84 -9.71 -12.04
CA PHE A 80 20.90 -8.61 -12.33
C PHE A 80 20.56 -7.80 -11.06
N LEU A 81 20.26 -8.47 -9.95
CA LEU A 81 20.00 -7.82 -8.67
C LEU A 81 21.22 -7.01 -8.21
N LYS A 82 22.43 -7.58 -8.33
CA LYS A 82 23.67 -6.88 -8.00
C LYS A 82 23.93 -5.68 -8.90
N ALA A 83 23.61 -5.77 -10.20
CA ALA A 83 23.71 -4.66 -11.14
C ALA A 83 22.72 -3.53 -10.78
N LEU A 84 21.49 -3.89 -10.41
CA LEU A 84 20.47 -2.95 -9.98
C LEU A 84 20.84 -2.25 -8.66
N LEU A 85 21.34 -3.00 -7.68
CA LEU A 85 21.85 -2.46 -6.40
C LEU A 85 23.10 -1.59 -6.56
N ARG A 86 23.92 -1.83 -7.59
CA ARG A 86 25.09 -0.99 -7.90
C ARG A 86 24.70 0.35 -8.54
N ASN A 87 23.48 0.46 -9.06
CA ASN A 87 22.98 1.71 -9.62
C ASN A 87 22.65 2.71 -8.49
N ARG A 88 23.46 3.76 -8.38
CA ARG A 88 23.32 4.80 -7.34
C ARG A 88 21.95 5.48 -7.35
N VAL A 89 21.38 5.72 -8.53
CA VAL A 89 20.07 6.39 -8.66
C VAL A 89 18.95 5.49 -8.12
N TYR A 90 19.01 4.20 -8.42
CA TYR A 90 18.05 3.23 -7.92
C TYR A 90 18.14 3.05 -6.41
N MET A 91 19.36 3.00 -5.86
CA MET A 91 19.55 2.91 -4.41
C MET A 91 19.02 4.15 -3.68
N LEU A 92 19.26 5.36 -4.21
CA LEU A 92 18.70 6.59 -3.64
C LEU A 92 17.17 6.56 -3.65
N PHE A 93 16.56 6.12 -4.76
CA PHE A 93 15.12 5.96 -4.87
C PHE A 93 14.56 4.96 -3.84
N ILE A 94 15.22 3.81 -3.63
CA ILE A 94 14.84 2.86 -2.58
C ILE A 94 14.94 3.50 -1.19
N CYS A 95 16.04 4.17 -0.87
CA CYS A 95 16.21 4.80 0.44
C CYS A 95 15.09 5.81 0.73
N ILE A 96 14.74 6.65 -0.25
CA ILE A 96 13.66 7.63 -0.13
C ILE A 96 12.31 6.92 0.09
N THR A 97 11.99 5.92 -0.73
CA THR A 97 10.70 5.21 -0.64
C THR A 97 10.55 4.43 0.67
N VAL A 98 11.63 3.82 1.18
CA VAL A 98 11.64 3.15 2.49
C VAL A 98 11.37 4.14 3.62
N LEU A 99 12.01 5.32 3.59
CA LEU A 99 11.79 6.36 4.60
C LEU A 99 10.35 6.88 4.56
N GLN A 100 9.82 7.16 3.36
CA GLN A 100 8.43 7.60 3.17
C GLN A 100 7.43 6.56 3.68
N PHE A 101 7.61 5.29 3.30
CA PHE A 101 6.70 4.22 3.72
C PHE A 101 6.79 3.97 5.24
N SER A 102 7.99 4.08 5.83
CA SER A 102 8.15 3.97 7.28
C SER A 102 7.43 5.09 8.03
N ALA A 103 7.55 6.34 7.55
CA ALA A 103 6.83 7.48 8.12
C ALA A 103 5.30 7.31 7.99
N PHE A 104 4.83 6.84 6.84
CA PHE A 104 3.41 6.54 6.62
C PHE A 104 2.88 5.48 7.59
N ASN A 105 3.61 4.37 7.77
CA ASN A 105 3.20 3.33 8.73
C ASN A 105 3.17 3.86 10.17
N GLY A 106 4.14 4.70 10.54
CA GLY A 106 4.14 5.38 11.85
C GLY A 106 2.91 6.25 12.04
N MET A 107 2.60 7.10 11.05
CA MET A 107 1.41 7.95 11.08
C MET A 107 0.14 7.11 11.23
N VAL A 108 -0.07 6.10 10.38
CA VAL A 108 -1.29 5.26 10.42
C VAL A 108 -1.44 4.53 11.75
N SER A 109 -0.34 4.06 12.35
CA SER A 109 -0.39 3.29 13.61
C SER A 109 -0.65 4.17 14.82
N PHE A 110 -0.05 5.36 14.88
CA PHE A 110 -0.12 6.23 16.06
C PHE A 110 -1.21 7.30 15.97
N MET A 111 -1.69 7.64 14.78
CA MET A 111 -2.73 8.67 14.58
C MET A 111 -4.04 8.37 15.33
N PRO A 112 -4.60 7.15 15.32
CA PRO A 112 -5.82 6.87 16.08
C PRO A 112 -5.62 7.08 17.58
N LYS A 113 -4.45 6.67 18.11
CA LYS A 113 -4.12 6.84 19.53
C LYS A 113 -3.89 8.30 19.89
N TYR A 114 -3.27 9.07 18.99
CA TYR A 114 -3.12 10.50 19.13
C TYR A 114 -4.49 11.19 19.21
N LEU A 115 -5.43 10.83 18.34
CA LEU A 115 -6.80 11.38 18.36
C LEU A 115 -7.56 11.00 19.62
N GLU A 116 -7.42 9.78 20.10
CA GLU A 116 -8.04 9.31 21.35
C GLU A 116 -7.52 10.11 22.56
N GLN A 117 -6.21 10.34 22.65
CA GLN A 117 -5.57 11.02 23.78
C GLN A 117 -5.73 12.55 23.76
N GLN A 118 -5.67 13.18 22.58
CA GLN A 118 -5.70 14.64 22.45
C GLN A 118 -7.11 15.22 22.25
N PHE A 119 -8.03 14.43 21.69
CA PHE A 119 -9.39 14.90 21.38
C PHE A 119 -10.48 14.14 22.15
N GLY A 120 -10.11 13.19 23.02
CA GLY A 120 -11.07 12.42 23.84
C GLY A 120 -12.07 11.61 23.02
N LYS A 121 -11.77 11.35 21.74
CA LYS A 121 -12.65 10.60 20.83
C LYS A 121 -12.52 9.11 21.09
N SER A 122 -13.62 8.37 20.89
CA SER A 122 -13.59 6.91 20.97
C SER A 122 -12.64 6.34 19.91
N ALA A 123 -11.94 5.24 20.25
CA ALA A 123 -11.03 4.58 19.32
C ALA A 123 -11.73 4.11 18.04
N SER A 124 -12.99 3.67 18.13
CA SER A 124 -13.79 3.23 16.99
C SER A 124 -14.12 4.37 16.02
N ASP A 125 -14.51 5.54 16.52
CA ASP A 125 -14.86 6.69 15.67
C ASP A 125 -13.62 7.25 14.96
N ALA A 126 -12.49 7.31 15.67
CA ALA A 126 -11.22 7.74 15.10
C ALA A 126 -10.77 6.82 13.96
N ILE A 127 -10.81 5.50 14.17
CA ILE A 127 -10.43 4.51 13.16
C ILE A 127 -11.39 4.53 11.97
N PHE A 128 -12.69 4.64 12.22
CA PHE A 128 -13.71 4.70 11.16
C PHE A 128 -13.52 5.94 10.28
N LEU A 129 -13.32 7.11 10.89
CA LEU A 129 -13.15 8.37 10.15
C LEU A 129 -11.84 8.39 9.35
N ILE A 130 -10.75 7.88 9.93
CA ILE A 130 -9.48 7.69 9.22
C ILE A 130 -9.67 6.75 8.03
N GLY A 131 -10.36 5.62 8.21
CA GLY A 131 -10.58 4.64 7.15
C GLY A 131 -11.44 5.18 6.01
N VAL A 132 -12.58 5.81 6.32
CA VAL A 132 -13.52 6.33 5.33
C VAL A 132 -12.95 7.51 4.55
N TYR A 133 -12.14 8.36 5.18
CA TYR A 133 -11.53 9.51 4.49
C TYR A 133 -10.27 9.11 3.70
N ASN A 134 -9.36 8.35 4.31
CA ASN A 134 -8.06 8.08 3.67
C ASN A 134 -8.16 7.06 2.53
N LEU A 135 -8.93 5.96 2.70
CA LEU A 135 -8.95 4.89 1.70
C LEU A 135 -9.43 5.37 0.32
N PRO A 136 -10.55 6.10 0.18
CA PRO A 136 -10.98 6.60 -1.13
C PRO A 136 -9.98 7.57 -1.75
N VAL A 137 -9.38 8.45 -0.93
CA VAL A 137 -8.39 9.43 -1.38
C VAL A 137 -7.15 8.71 -1.95
N ILE A 138 -6.68 7.67 -1.28
CA ILE A 138 -5.56 6.83 -1.75
C ILE A 138 -5.93 6.14 -3.07
N CYS A 139 -7.12 5.52 -3.16
CA CYS A 139 -7.57 4.85 -4.39
C CYS A 139 -7.65 5.82 -5.59
N VAL A 140 -8.23 7.00 -5.38
CA VAL A 140 -8.31 8.06 -6.38
C VAL A 140 -6.90 8.50 -6.80
N GLY A 141 -6.00 8.70 -5.84
CA GLY A 141 -4.61 9.07 -6.09
C GLY A 141 -3.86 8.05 -6.96
N TYR A 142 -3.96 6.76 -6.64
CA TYR A 142 -3.34 5.69 -7.44
C TYR A 142 -3.93 5.62 -8.86
N PHE A 143 -5.26 5.72 -8.99
CA PHE A 143 -5.92 5.65 -10.28
C PHE A 143 -5.53 6.84 -11.18
N PHE A 144 -5.58 8.06 -10.65
CA PHE A 144 -5.18 9.25 -11.39
C PHE A 144 -3.67 9.27 -11.68
N GLY A 145 -2.82 8.84 -10.75
CA GLY A 145 -1.38 8.74 -10.97
C GLY A 145 -1.03 7.77 -12.11
N GLY A 146 -1.67 6.61 -12.14
CA GLY A 146 -1.50 5.63 -13.23
C GLY A 146 -2.03 6.15 -14.57
N LEU A 147 -3.21 6.77 -14.58
CA LEU A 147 -3.80 7.34 -15.78
C LEU A 147 -2.96 8.51 -16.32
N PHE A 148 -2.43 9.35 -15.44
CA PHE A 148 -1.56 10.46 -15.77
C PHE A 148 -0.28 9.98 -16.47
N MET A 149 0.41 8.99 -15.89
CA MET A 149 1.61 8.40 -16.49
C MET A 149 1.32 7.74 -17.85
N LYS A 150 0.17 7.04 -17.98
CA LYS A 150 -0.24 6.38 -19.23
C LYS A 150 -0.60 7.37 -20.33
N LYS A 151 -1.35 8.43 -20.01
CA LYS A 151 -1.88 9.38 -21.01
C LYS A 151 -0.78 10.31 -21.55
N PHE A 152 0.14 10.76 -20.70
CA PHE A 152 1.16 11.73 -21.06
C PHE A 152 2.49 11.13 -21.54
N LYS A 153 2.64 9.78 -21.52
CA LYS A 153 3.87 9.06 -21.95
C LYS A 153 5.14 9.73 -21.42
N ILE A 154 5.16 10.00 -20.11
CA ILE A 154 6.14 10.86 -19.46
C ILE A 154 7.52 10.17 -19.45
N ASN A 155 8.55 10.92 -19.84
CA ASN A 155 9.94 10.44 -19.76
C ASN A 155 10.42 10.40 -18.29
N ILE A 156 11.36 9.53 -17.95
CA ILE A 156 11.91 9.34 -16.59
C ILE A 156 12.35 10.68 -15.98
N TYR A 157 13.02 11.54 -16.74
CA TYR A 157 13.45 12.87 -16.27
C TYR A 157 12.27 13.80 -15.97
N GLN A 158 11.23 13.77 -16.80
CA GLN A 158 10.02 14.58 -16.57
C GLN A 158 9.24 14.05 -15.36
N ALA A 159 9.14 12.73 -15.20
CA ALA A 159 8.50 12.12 -14.04
C ALA A 159 9.22 12.47 -12.74
N ALA A 160 10.56 12.45 -12.74
CA ALA A 160 11.36 12.86 -11.59
C ALA A 160 11.14 14.34 -11.22
N ASN A 161 11.08 15.23 -12.21
CA ASN A 161 10.79 16.65 -11.97
C ASN A 161 9.38 16.85 -11.38
N ILE A 162 8.37 16.18 -11.93
CA ILE A 162 7.00 16.24 -11.41
C ILE A 162 6.95 15.71 -9.97
N ALA A 163 7.60 14.58 -9.68
CA ALA A 163 7.66 14.01 -8.33
C ALA A 163 8.28 14.99 -7.32
N PHE A 164 9.33 15.71 -7.72
CA PHE A 164 9.95 16.74 -6.89
C PHE A 164 8.99 17.88 -6.57
N TRP A 165 8.30 18.44 -7.58
CA TRP A 165 7.32 19.50 -7.38
C TRP A 165 6.13 19.07 -6.54
N VAL A 166 5.64 17.85 -6.72
CA VAL A 166 4.55 17.28 -5.91
C VAL A 166 4.99 17.12 -4.46
N SER A 167 6.20 16.60 -4.21
CA SER A 167 6.72 16.44 -2.85
C SER A 167 6.94 17.80 -2.16
N LEU A 168 7.39 18.82 -2.91
CA LEU A 168 7.55 20.17 -2.40
C LEU A 168 6.19 20.80 -2.03
N LEU A 169 5.18 20.62 -2.89
CA LEU A 169 3.82 21.09 -2.62
C LEU A 169 3.23 20.41 -1.39
N GLU A 170 3.40 19.09 -1.26
CA GLU A 170 2.98 18.32 -0.08
C GLU A 170 3.59 18.89 1.21
N TYR A 171 4.91 19.11 1.23
CA TYR A 171 5.59 19.70 2.37
C TYR A 171 5.05 21.10 2.73
N LEU A 172 4.82 21.95 1.72
CA LEU A 172 4.25 23.29 1.93
C LEU A 172 2.82 23.23 2.48
N LEU A 173 1.99 22.30 2.00
CA LEU A 173 0.63 22.10 2.52
C LEU A 173 0.64 21.63 3.97
N TYR A 174 1.50 20.67 4.33
CA TYR A 174 1.66 20.24 5.72
C TYR A 174 2.17 21.38 6.62
N PHE A 175 3.13 22.17 6.14
CA PHE A 175 3.62 23.33 6.87
C PHE A 175 2.53 24.40 7.09
N ALA A 176 1.70 24.65 6.08
CA ALA A 176 0.56 25.56 6.20
C ALA A 176 -0.49 25.01 7.17
N ALA A 177 -0.78 23.70 7.13
CA ALA A 177 -1.71 23.03 8.05
C ALA A 177 -1.22 23.07 9.51
N TYR A 178 0.10 23.07 9.75
CA TYR A 178 0.63 23.28 11.10
C TYR A 178 0.24 24.64 11.68
N SER A 179 0.04 25.65 10.83
CA SER A 179 -0.38 26.98 11.25
C SER A 179 -1.87 27.07 11.60
N THR A 180 -2.69 26.08 11.18
CA THR A 180 -4.09 26.00 11.60
C THR A 180 -4.16 25.34 12.98
N VAL A 181 -4.21 26.15 14.03
CA VAL A 181 -4.43 25.68 15.41
C VAL A 181 -5.86 25.15 15.51
N CYS A 182 -6.00 23.92 15.97
CA CYS A 182 -7.27 23.33 16.34
C CYS A 182 -7.34 23.21 17.87
N ASP A 183 -8.51 23.44 18.45
CA ASP A 183 -8.69 23.37 19.90
C ASP A 183 -8.46 21.94 20.39
N THR A 184 -7.50 21.77 21.29
CA THR A 184 -7.22 20.48 21.95
C THR A 184 -8.27 20.20 23.03
N SER A 185 -8.55 18.93 23.30
CA SER A 185 -9.46 18.56 24.39
C SER A 185 -8.91 19.04 25.73
N PRO A 186 -9.75 19.54 26.65
CA PRO A 186 -9.31 19.90 27.98
C PRO A 186 -8.77 18.67 28.71
N VAL A 187 -7.53 18.78 29.19
CA VAL A 187 -6.84 17.79 30.02
C VAL A 187 -6.73 18.40 31.42
N ALA A 188 -7.39 17.77 32.39
CA ALA A 188 -7.33 18.17 33.80
C ALA A 188 -5.86 18.20 34.26
N GLY A 189 -5.43 19.34 34.79
CA GLY A 189 -4.05 19.57 35.26
C GLY A 189 -3.08 20.21 34.26
N LEU A 190 -3.43 20.36 32.99
CA LEU A 190 -2.60 21.03 31.97
C LEU A 190 -3.32 22.18 31.26
N THR A 191 -4.60 21.99 30.90
CA THR A 191 -5.42 23.03 30.23
C THR A 191 -6.64 23.46 31.05
N VAL A 192 -7.00 22.72 32.11
CA VAL A 192 -8.06 23.07 33.06
C VAL A 192 -7.60 22.72 34.48
N SER A 193 -7.97 23.54 35.48
CA SER A 193 -7.70 23.30 36.91
C SER A 193 -8.36 22.00 37.40
N TYR A 194 -7.78 21.36 38.43
CA TYR A 194 -8.30 20.14 39.09
C TYR A 194 -9.53 20.37 39.98
N GLU A 195 -10.29 21.45 39.78
CA GLU A 195 -11.51 21.71 40.54
C GLU A 195 -12.73 20.98 39.96
#